data_AF-X7Z175-F1
#
_entry.id   AF-X7Z175-F1
#
_cell.length_a   1.000
_cell.length_b   1.000
_cell.length_c   1.000
_cell.angle_alpha   90.00
_cell.angle_beta   90.00
_cell.angle_gamma   90.00
#
_symmetry.space_group_name_H-M   'P 1'
#
loop_
_entity.id
_entity.type
_entity.pdbx_description
1 polymer ?
#
loop_
_entity_poly.entity_id
_entity_poly.type
_entity_poly.pdbx_seq_one_letter_code
_entity_poly.pdbx_strand_id
1 'polypeptide(L)'
;MQRGRGADAGRAVGGSASGSVAVQVIVSGADESGSREVSVFSRTDTGSGWTLHAEGRVAASAAVPGTELSAWPPAVPSGGRGRLL
;
A
#
# COMPACT_ATOMS: atom_id res chain seq x y z
N MET A 1 33.61 46.27 5.61
CA MET A 1 32.17 46.52 5.84
C MET A 1 31.42 45.25 5.48
N GLN A 2 30.87 44.57 6.48
CA GLN A 2 30.04 43.37 6.34
C GLN A 2 28.59 43.76 5.97
N ARG A 3 27.90 42.85 5.26
CA ARG A 3 26.47 42.45 5.32
C ARG A 3 26.13 41.84 3.94
N GLY A 4 25.43 40.73 3.78
CA GLY A 4 24.85 39.80 4.74
C GLY A 4 24.40 38.55 3.97
N ARG A 5 24.65 37.38 4.57
CA ARG A 5 23.97 36.13 4.24
C ARG A 5 22.47 36.33 4.48
N GLY A 6 21.64 35.90 3.54
CA GLY A 6 20.18 35.88 3.67
C GLY A 6 19.60 34.90 2.67
N ALA A 7 19.72 33.61 2.96
CA ALA A 7 18.95 32.59 2.30
C ALA A 7 17.49 32.74 2.75
N ASP A 8 16.59 33.04 1.81
CA ASP A 8 15.17 32.75 1.93
C ASP A 8 14.92 31.49 1.09
N ALA A 9 14.80 30.38 1.81
CA ALA A 9 14.19 29.15 1.32
C ALA A 9 12.69 29.22 1.68
N GLY A 10 11.85 29.39 0.66
CA GLY A 10 10.42 29.62 0.84
C GLY A 10 9.54 28.80 -0.12
N ARG A 11 9.57 27.48 0.05
CA ARG A 11 8.49 26.53 -0.31
C ARG A 11 8.12 26.42 -1.80
N ALA A 12 8.92 25.63 -2.54
CA ALA A 12 8.35 24.84 -3.62
C ALA A 12 7.28 23.91 -3.00
N VAL A 13 6.01 24.19 -3.29
CA VAL A 13 4.89 23.30 -2.97
C VAL A 13 5.21 21.94 -3.60
N GLY A 14 5.23 20.89 -2.78
CA GLY A 14 5.80 19.59 -3.08
C GLY A 14 5.41 19.07 -4.45
N GLY A 15 6.42 18.84 -5.29
CA GLY A 15 6.26 18.05 -6.51
C GLY A 15 5.66 16.71 -6.11
N SER A 16 4.59 16.32 -6.78
CA SER A 16 3.96 15.02 -6.59
C SER A 16 5.05 13.95 -6.53
N ALA A 17 4.99 13.06 -5.54
CA ALA A 17 5.87 11.91 -5.42
C ALA A 17 5.60 10.93 -6.58
N SER A 18 5.83 11.36 -7.79
CA SER A 18 5.54 10.65 -9.03
C SER A 18 6.82 9.95 -9.48
N GLY A 19 7.41 9.17 -8.56
CA GLY A 19 8.36 8.13 -8.92
C GLY A 19 7.57 6.85 -9.19
N SER A 20 7.85 6.19 -10.32
CA SER A 20 7.35 4.83 -10.53
C SER A 20 8.02 3.89 -9.52
N VAL A 21 7.29 2.87 -9.06
CA VAL A 21 7.83 1.80 -8.21
C VAL A 21 7.62 0.48 -8.95
N ALA A 22 8.70 -0.26 -9.16
CA ALA A 22 8.59 -1.63 -9.63
C ALA A 22 8.24 -2.52 -8.44
N VAL A 23 7.25 -3.40 -8.62
CA VAL A 23 6.82 -4.39 -7.63
C VAL A 23 7.09 -5.78 -8.21
N GLN A 24 7.67 -6.66 -7.40
CA GLN A 24 7.88 -8.06 -7.76
C GLN A 24 7.25 -8.95 -6.70
N VAL A 25 6.53 -9.97 -7.16
CA VAL A 25 5.99 -11.03 -6.31
C VAL A 25 6.62 -12.34 -6.76
N ILE A 26 7.33 -13.00 -5.85
CA ILE A 26 7.92 -14.32 -6.08
C ILE A 26 7.04 -15.35 -5.41
N VAL A 27 6.67 -16.40 -6.14
CA VAL A 27 5.87 -17.53 -5.65
C VAL A 27 6.66 -18.80 -5.88
N SER A 28 6.87 -19.57 -4.81
CA SER A 28 7.58 -20.84 -4.91
C SER A 28 6.76 -21.91 -5.63
N GLY A 29 7.43 -23.03 -5.93
CA GLY A 29 6.73 -24.30 -6.14
C GLY A 29 5.81 -24.63 -4.96
N ALA A 30 4.77 -25.41 -5.22
CA ALA A 30 3.96 -25.94 -4.14
C ALA A 30 4.77 -26.98 -3.35
N ASP A 31 4.66 -26.95 -2.03
CA ASP A 31 5.13 -28.01 -1.15
C ASP A 31 4.14 -29.21 -1.16
N GLU A 32 4.45 -30.24 -0.37
CA GLU A 32 3.65 -31.46 -0.24
C GLU A 32 2.23 -31.19 0.28
N SER A 33 2.02 -30.09 1.01
CA SER A 33 0.70 -29.67 1.49
C SER A 33 -0.06 -28.82 0.46
N GLY A 34 0.53 -28.58 -0.72
CA GLY A 34 -0.02 -27.69 -1.74
C GLY A 34 0.14 -26.19 -1.42
N SER A 35 0.89 -25.86 -0.37
CA SER A 35 1.16 -24.48 0.02
C SER A 35 2.35 -23.90 -0.74
N ARG A 36 2.34 -22.59 -0.93
CA ARG A 36 3.38 -21.85 -1.67
C ARG A 36 3.88 -20.69 -0.84
N GLU A 37 5.19 -20.55 -0.72
CA GLU A 37 5.78 -19.35 -0.14
C GLU A 37 5.64 -18.20 -1.13
N VAL A 38 5.34 -17.03 -0.60
CA VAL A 38 5.16 -15.78 -1.35
C VAL A 38 5.97 -14.68 -0.69
N SER A 39 6.76 -13.97 -1.48
CA SER A 39 7.53 -12.81 -1.05
C SER A 39 7.26 -11.62 -1.96
N VAL A 40 7.01 -10.44 -1.37
CA VAL A 40 6.68 -9.20 -2.06
C VAL A 40 7.82 -8.20 -1.89
N PHE A 41 8.35 -7.73 -3.01
CA PHE A 41 9.45 -6.78 -3.07
C PHE A 41 9.06 -5.52 -3.83
N SER A 42 9.75 -4.42 -3.53
CA SER A 42 9.69 -3.21 -4.35
C SER A 42 11.05 -2.57 -4.55
N ARG A 43 11.19 -1.79 -5.62
CA ARG A 43 12.33 -0.90 -5.87
C ARG A 43 11.87 0.37 -6.60
N THR A 44 12.51 1.49 -6.31
CA THR A 44 12.17 2.81 -6.86
C THR A 44 12.93 3.14 -8.14
N ASP A 45 14.11 2.54 -8.33
CA ASP A 45 14.92 2.67 -9.55
C ASP A 45 15.50 1.30 -9.96
N THR A 46 15.74 1.11 -11.25
CA THR A 46 16.45 -0.04 -11.81
C THR A 46 17.84 -0.28 -11.20
N GLY A 47 18.54 0.78 -10.79
CA GLY A 47 19.86 0.69 -10.14
C GLY A 47 19.82 0.43 -8.62
N SER A 48 18.63 0.50 -8.03
CA SER A 48 18.43 0.23 -6.60
C SER A 48 18.14 -1.25 -6.32
N GLY A 49 18.57 -1.72 -5.15
CA GLY A 49 18.27 -3.07 -4.68
C GLY A 49 16.78 -3.26 -4.37
N TRP A 50 16.31 -4.50 -4.47
CA TRP A 50 14.96 -4.86 -4.05
C TRP A 50 14.84 -4.82 -2.52
N THR A 51 13.79 -4.17 -2.03
CA THR A 51 13.41 -4.19 -0.60
C THR A 51 12.26 -5.17 -0.41
N LEU A 52 12.40 -6.09 0.52
CA LEU A 52 11.34 -6.99 0.95
C LEU A 52 10.35 -6.26 1.84
N HIS A 53 9.06 -6.36 1.53
CA HIS A 53 7.97 -5.74 2.31
C HIS A 53 7.11 -6.74 3.05
N ALA A 54 6.86 -7.90 2.45
CA ALA A 54 6.02 -8.94 3.04
C ALA A 54 6.47 -10.32 2.61
N GLU A 55 6.33 -11.28 3.52
CA GLU A 55 6.48 -12.71 3.28
C GLU A 55 5.29 -13.46 3.86
N GLY A 56 4.94 -14.59 3.26
CA GLY A 56 3.86 -15.41 3.74
C GLY A 56 3.72 -16.71 2.97
N ARG A 57 2.64 -17.44 3.27
CA ARG A 57 2.31 -18.70 2.62
C ARG A 57 0.86 -18.65 2.13
N VAL A 58 0.65 -19.09 0.89
CA VAL A 58 -0.67 -19.19 0.27
C VAL A 58 -0.98 -20.66 0.03
N ALA A 59 -2.16 -21.09 0.46
CA ALA A 59 -2.68 -22.43 0.22
C ALA A 59 -4.01 -22.32 -0.51
N ALA A 60 -4.37 -23.34 -1.28
CA ALA A 60 -5.72 -23.45 -1.81
C ALA A 60 -6.72 -23.56 -0.64
N SER A 61 -7.79 -22.78 -0.69
CA SER A 61 -8.93 -22.89 0.22
C SER A 61 -10.17 -23.29 -0.57
N ALA A 62 -11.10 -23.98 0.09
CA ALA A 62 -12.38 -24.31 -0.52
C ALA A 62 -13.10 -23.03 -0.98
N ALA A 63 -13.63 -23.05 -2.20
CA ALA A 63 -14.43 -21.93 -2.69
C ALA A 63 -15.69 -21.78 -1.83
N VAL A 64 -15.80 -20.66 -1.13
CA VAL A 64 -17.02 -20.26 -0.42
C VAL A 64 -17.86 -19.43 -1.38
N PRO A 65 -19.19 -19.62 -1.48
CA PRO A 65 -20.06 -18.77 -2.28
C PRO A 65 -19.81 -17.29 -1.92
N GLY A 66 -19.67 -16.44 -2.94
CA GLY A 66 -19.35 -15.02 -2.74
C GLY A 66 -20.40 -14.31 -1.88
N THR A 67 -19.94 -13.44 -0.97
CA THR A 67 -20.83 -12.45 -0.33
C THR A 67 -21.21 -11.37 -1.34
N GLU A 68 -22.43 -10.84 -1.24
CA GLU A 68 -22.86 -9.67 -2.00
C GLU A 68 -21.85 -8.52 -1.83
N LEU A 69 -21.50 -7.87 -2.93
CA LEU A 69 -20.54 -6.76 -2.94
C LEU A 69 -21.21 -5.55 -2.27
N SER A 70 -20.75 -5.17 -1.08
CA SER A 70 -21.25 -3.97 -0.41
C SER A 70 -20.59 -2.71 -0.98
N ALA A 71 -21.33 -1.60 -1.01
CA ALA A 71 -20.78 -0.31 -1.42
C ALA A 71 -19.67 0.14 -0.45
N TRP A 72 -18.57 0.69 -0.99
CA TRP A 72 -17.48 1.33 -0.23
C TRP A 72 -17.44 2.84 -0.50
N PRO A 73 -17.33 3.71 0.52
CA PRO A 73 -17.23 3.37 1.93
C PRO A 73 -18.53 2.74 2.44
N PRO A 74 -18.47 1.89 3.47
CA PRO A 74 -19.68 1.32 4.06
C PRO A 74 -20.57 2.49 4.49
N ALA A 75 -21.85 2.43 4.14
CA ALA A 75 -22.77 3.49 4.54
C ALA A 75 -22.68 3.68 6.06
N VAL A 76 -22.27 4.87 6.50
CA VAL A 76 -22.33 5.21 7.92
C VAL A 76 -23.81 5.16 8.31
N PRO A 77 -24.20 4.41 9.34
CA PRO A 77 -25.58 4.41 9.81
C PRO A 77 -25.97 5.87 10.09
N SER A 78 -27.02 6.36 9.45
CA SER A 78 -27.54 7.70 9.73
C SER A 78 -28.18 7.66 11.11
N GLY A 79 -27.34 7.83 12.14
CA GLY A 79 -27.80 7.99 13.51
C GLY A 79 -28.74 9.18 13.55
N GLY A 80 -30.03 8.89 13.73
CA GLY A 80 -31.06 9.89 13.93
C GLY A 80 -30.65 10.77 15.10
N ARG A 81 -30.19 12.00 14.80
CA ARG A 81 -30.10 13.06 15.79
C ARG A 81 -31.52 13.52 16.07
N GLY A 82 -32.29 12.67 16.75
CA GLY A 82 -33.48 13.08 17.47
C GLY A 82 -33.04 14.03 18.57
N ARG A 83 -33.07 15.33 18.26
CA ARG A 83 -33.00 16.40 19.24
C ARG A 83 -34.27 16.28 20.08
N LEU A 84 -34.16 15.64 21.25
CA LEU A 84 -35.19 15.72 22.27
C LEU A 84 -35.20 17.17 22.78
N LEU A 85 -36.32 17.86 22.52
CA LEU A 85 -36.78 19.00 23.32
C LEU A 85 -37.47 18.46 24.56
#